data_AF-A0A0F9GZ96-F1
#
_entry.id   AF-A0A0F9GZ96-F1
#
_cell.length_a   1.000
_cell.length_b   1.000
_cell.length_c   1.000
_cell.angle_alpha   90.00
_cell.angle_beta   90.00
_cell.angle_gamma   90.00
#
_symmetry.space_group_name_H-M   'P 1'
#
loop_
_entity.id
_entity.type
_entity.pdbx_description
1 polymer ?
#
loop_
_entity_poly.entity_id
_entity_poly.type
_entity_poly.pdbx_seq_one_letter_code
_entity_poly.pdbx_strand_id
1 'polypeptide(L)'
;MTVDRRQYQRRYYKTNRQRICERNRRWGRNNRDRVNECKRRGRLRRQYGITVEQRDQLLMRQKGRCSLCHVRFGQLHKLKPVIDHNHKTGKIRGLIHRQCNTWLVKIEDTKFLALALSYLQHENDL
;
A
#
# COMPACT_ATOMS: atom_id res chain seq x y z
N MET A 1 -43.35 -1.66 -26.68
CA MET A 1 -42.97 -1.30 -25.29
C MET A 1 -41.49 -1.59 -25.10
N THR A 2 -40.65 -0.56 -25.13
CA THR A 2 -39.20 -0.69 -24.91
C THR A 2 -38.94 -0.97 -23.43
N VAL A 3 -38.55 -2.19 -23.09
CA VAL A 3 -38.14 -2.51 -21.71
C VAL A 3 -36.97 -1.61 -21.35
N ASP A 4 -37.12 -0.79 -20.31
CA ASP A 4 -36.02 0.02 -19.79
C ASP A 4 -34.85 -0.91 -19.45
N ARG A 5 -33.77 -0.77 -20.22
CA ARG A 5 -32.55 -1.57 -20.12
C ARG A 5 -31.99 -1.57 -18.70
N ARG A 6 -32.12 -0.46 -17.95
CA ARG A 6 -31.67 -0.36 -16.55
C ARG A 6 -32.54 -1.20 -15.62
N GLN A 7 -33.87 -1.16 -15.77
CA GLN A 7 -34.78 -2.00 -14.98
C GLN A 7 -34.56 -3.48 -15.26
N TYR A 8 -34.41 -3.85 -16.53
CA TYR A 8 -34.08 -5.22 -16.93
C TYR A 8 -32.77 -5.71 -16.29
N GLN A 9 -31.69 -4.92 -16.38
CA GLN A 9 -30.40 -5.26 -15.78
C GLN A 9 -30.47 -5.42 -14.27
N ARG A 10 -31.18 -4.53 -13.56
CA ARG A 10 -31.39 -4.63 -12.11
C ARG A 10 -32.13 -5.92 -11.75
N ARG A 11 -33.23 -6.23 -12.45
CA ARG A 11 -34.01 -7.46 -12.22
C ARG A 11 -33.16 -8.70 -12.50
N TYR A 12 -32.45 -8.73 -13.63
CA TYR A 12 -31.54 -9.80 -14.00
C TYR A 12 -30.46 -10.04 -12.94
N TYR A 13 -29.81 -8.98 -12.44
CA TYR A 13 -28.79 -9.12 -11.39
C TYR A 13 -29.39 -9.63 -10.07
N LYS A 14 -30.56 -9.13 -9.67
CA LYS A 14 -31.27 -9.57 -8.46
C LYS A 14 -31.62 -11.05 -8.51
N THR A 15 -32.20 -11.51 -9.63
CA THR A 15 -32.64 -12.90 -9.78
C THR A 15 -31.47 -13.87 -10.03
N ASN A 16 -30.37 -13.42 -10.65
CA ASN A 16 -29.22 -14.27 -10.95
C ASN A 16 -28.04 -14.06 -9.99
N ARG A 17 -28.25 -13.39 -8.85
CA ARG A 17 -27.18 -12.95 -7.93
C ARG A 17 -26.23 -14.09 -7.56
N GLN A 18 -26.76 -15.23 -7.10
CA GLN A 18 -25.94 -16.36 -6.66
C GLN A 18 -25.06 -16.90 -7.81
N ARG A 19 -25.64 -17.14 -8.97
CA ARG A 19 -24.92 -17.60 -10.18
C ARG A 19 -23.85 -16.62 -10.62
N ILE A 20 -24.16 -15.32 -10.63
CA ILE A 20 -23.20 -14.26 -10.98
C ILE A 20 -22.05 -14.22 -9.96
N CYS A 21 -22.35 -14.28 -8.66
CA CYS A 21 -21.35 -14.30 -7.61
C CYS A 21 -20.45 -15.53 -7.70
N GLU A 22 -21.00 -16.73 -7.91
CA GLU A 22 -20.21 -17.95 -8.06
C GLU A 22 -19.31 -17.90 -9.29
N ARG A 23 -19.85 -17.48 -10.45
CA ARG A 23 -19.08 -17.25 -11.67
C ARG A 23 -17.93 -16.27 -11.43
N ASN A 24 -18.21 -15.13 -10.79
CA ASN A 24 -17.19 -14.12 -10.52
C ASN A 24 -16.13 -14.63 -9.51
N ARG A 25 -16.52 -15.43 -8.52
CA ARG A 25 -15.58 -16.09 -7.58
C ARG A 25 -14.71 -17.10 -8.31
N ARG A 26 -15.29 -17.94 -9.16
CA ARG A 26 -14.55 -18.92 -9.99
C ARG A 26 -13.57 -18.20 -10.91
N TRP A 27 -14.04 -17.17 -11.62
CA TRP A 27 -13.19 -16.34 -12.47
C TRP A 27 -12.06 -15.69 -11.67
N GLY A 28 -12.34 -15.11 -10.50
CA GLY A 28 -11.34 -14.47 -9.65
C GLY A 28 -10.31 -15.45 -9.07
N ARG A 29 -10.70 -16.71 -8.79
CA ARG A 29 -9.77 -17.78 -8.42
C ARG A 29 -8.83 -18.14 -9.57
N ASN A 30 -9.38 -18.30 -10.78
CA ASN A 30 -8.61 -18.66 -11.98
C ASN A 30 -7.77 -17.50 -12.53
N ASN A 31 -8.06 -16.26 -12.15
CA ASN A 31 -7.38 -15.05 -12.63
C ASN A 31 -6.76 -14.26 -11.46
N ARG A 32 -6.19 -14.98 -10.48
CA ARG A 32 -5.70 -14.40 -9.23
C ARG A 32 -4.71 -13.26 -9.45
N ASP A 33 -3.77 -13.43 -10.37
CA ASP A 33 -2.74 -12.42 -10.65
C ASP A 33 -3.34 -11.16 -11.26
N ARG A 34 -4.24 -11.30 -12.22
CA ARG A 34 -4.96 -10.17 -12.83
C ARG A 34 -5.80 -9.41 -11.79
N VAL A 35 -6.48 -10.14 -10.90
CA VAL A 35 -7.25 -9.54 -9.80
C VAL A 35 -6.33 -8.81 -8.82
N ASN A 36 -5.20 -9.40 -8.46
CA ASN A 36 -4.22 -8.80 -7.55
C ASN A 36 -3.60 -7.53 -8.15
N GLU A 37 -3.25 -7.55 -9.43
CA GLU A 37 -2.68 -6.39 -10.12
C GLU A 37 -3.70 -5.25 -10.22
N CYS A 38 -4.96 -5.56 -10.58
CA CYS A 38 -6.05 -4.57 -10.56
C CYS A 38 -6.24 -3.96 -9.17
N LYS A 39 -6.24 -4.78 -8.12
CA LYS A 39 -6.32 -4.31 -6.72
C LYS A 39 -5.13 -3.43 -6.35
N ARG A 40 -3.92 -3.81 -6.76
CA ARG A 40 -2.69 -3.05 -6.50
C ARG A 40 -2.75 -1.68 -7.18
N ARG A 41 -3.09 -1.62 -8.48
CA ARG A 41 -3.29 -0.36 -9.22
C ARG A 41 -4.33 0.53 -8.52
N GLY A 42 -5.47 -0.05 -8.18
CA GLY A 42 -6.55 0.67 -7.50
C GLY A 42 -6.17 1.18 -6.10
N ARG A 43 -5.32 0.43 -5.37
CA ARG A 43 -4.78 0.84 -4.08
C ARG A 43 -3.80 2.01 -4.23
N LEU A 44 -2.85 1.93 -5.16
CA LEU A 44 -1.87 2.98 -5.40
C LEU A 44 -2.53 4.32 -5.71
N ARG A 45 -3.52 4.30 -6.61
CA ARG A 45 -4.27 5.48 -6.98
C ARG A 45 -5.09 6.05 -5.82
N ARG A 46 -5.82 5.21 -5.06
CA ARG A 46 -6.68 5.70 -3.97
C ARG A 46 -5.93 6.17 -2.74
N GLN A 47 -4.85 5.49 -2.36
CA GLN A 47 -4.13 5.79 -1.12
C GLN A 47 -3.03 6.83 -1.30
N TYR A 48 -2.37 6.83 -2.46
CA TYR A 48 -1.15 7.62 -2.66
C TYR A 48 -1.24 8.55 -3.88
N GLY A 49 -2.32 8.50 -4.65
CA GLY A 49 -2.49 9.35 -5.84
C GLY A 49 -1.54 9.04 -6.99
N ILE A 50 -0.86 7.88 -6.99
CA ILE A 50 0.13 7.53 -8.01
C ILE A 50 -0.24 6.29 -8.83
N THR A 51 0.38 6.19 -10.01
CA THR A 51 0.31 5.01 -10.87
C THR A 51 1.39 3.98 -10.52
N VAL A 52 1.33 2.80 -11.15
CA VAL A 52 2.36 1.76 -11.00
C VAL A 52 3.68 2.25 -11.58
N GLU A 53 3.62 2.94 -12.71
CA GLU A 53 4.76 3.47 -13.45
C GLU A 53 5.48 4.53 -12.61
N GLN A 54 4.74 5.42 -11.94
CA GLN A 54 5.31 6.40 -11.01
C GLN A 54 5.97 5.74 -9.78
N ARG A 55 5.37 4.68 -9.24
CA ARG A 55 5.99 3.88 -8.17
C ARG A 55 7.30 3.24 -8.63
N ASP A 56 7.32 2.71 -9.85
CA ASP A 56 8.50 2.04 -10.38
C ASP A 56 9.61 3.05 -10.73
N GLN A 57 9.24 4.26 -11.17
CA GLN A 57 10.17 5.40 -11.26
C GLN A 57 10.78 5.77 -9.91
N LEU A 58 10.00 5.77 -8.82
CA LEU A 58 10.55 5.98 -7.46
C LEU A 58 11.57 4.89 -7.11
N LEU A 59 11.27 3.63 -7.41
CA LEU A 59 12.18 2.51 -7.16
C LEU A 59 13.49 2.66 -7.95
N MET A 60 13.41 3.08 -9.22
CA MET A 60 14.57 3.34 -10.07
C MET A 60 15.41 4.51 -9.56
N ARG A 61 14.77 5.64 -9.21
CA ARG A 61 15.44 6.81 -8.63
C ARG A 61 16.18 6.47 -7.35
N GLN A 62 15.61 5.57 -6.54
CA GLN A 62 16.24 5.07 -5.33
C GLN A 62 17.24 3.93 -5.56
N LYS A 63 17.54 3.57 -6.80
CA LYS A 63 18.48 2.49 -7.17
C LYS A 63 18.17 1.16 -6.46
N GLY A 64 16.88 0.86 -6.29
CA GLY A 64 16.43 -0.36 -5.60
C GLY A 64 16.73 -0.41 -4.10
N ARG A 65 16.92 0.74 -3.44
CA ARG A 65 17.28 0.85 -2.02
C ARG A 65 16.22 1.61 -1.22
N CYS A 66 16.12 1.31 0.07
CA CYS A 66 15.30 2.04 1.02
C CYS A 66 15.73 3.51 1.10
N SER A 67 14.81 4.47 1.03
CA SER A 67 15.15 5.89 1.15
C SER A 67 15.53 6.30 2.57
N LEU A 68 15.20 5.50 3.58
CA LEU A 68 15.53 5.77 4.98
C LEU A 68 16.89 5.20 5.39
N CYS A 69 17.14 3.91 5.15
CA CYS A 69 18.37 3.24 5.61
C CYS A 69 19.37 2.91 4.49
N HIS A 70 19.04 3.20 3.23
CA HIS A 70 19.88 2.99 2.04
C HIS A 70 20.32 1.55 1.74
N VAL A 71 19.83 0.58 2.51
CA VAL A 71 19.99 -0.86 2.24
C VAL A 71 19.06 -1.29 1.10
N ARG A 72 19.51 -2.23 0.26
CA ARG A 72 18.74 -2.76 -0.87
C ARG A 72 17.43 -3.40 -0.41
N PHE A 73 16.40 -3.30 -1.25
CA PHE A 73 15.18 -4.07 -1.06
C PHE A 73 15.46 -5.56 -1.27
N GLY A 74 14.70 -6.39 -0.56
CA GLY A 74 14.85 -7.84 -0.61
C GLY A 74 13.50 -8.55 -0.68
N GLN A 75 13.56 -9.87 -0.91
CA GLN A 75 12.37 -10.72 -0.93
C GLN A 75 11.82 -11.01 0.47
N LEU A 76 12.68 -10.96 1.50
CA LEU A 76 12.27 -11.09 2.90
C LEU A 76 11.19 -10.08 3.23
N HIS A 77 10.15 -10.53 3.92
CA HIS A 77 8.97 -9.72 4.24
C HIS A 77 9.32 -8.36 4.87
N LYS A 78 10.29 -8.34 5.78
CA LYS A 78 10.78 -7.13 6.46
C LYS A 78 11.47 -6.14 5.52
N LEU A 79 12.11 -6.65 4.46
CA LEU A 79 12.85 -5.89 3.45
C LEU A 79 12.04 -5.60 2.17
N LYS A 80 10.73 -5.88 2.16
CA LYS A 80 9.88 -5.51 1.03
C LYS A 80 9.69 -3.99 0.97
N PRO A 81 9.71 -3.37 -0.24
CA PRO A 81 9.46 -1.95 -0.40
C PRO A 81 7.99 -1.60 -0.15
N VAL A 82 7.77 -0.59 0.68
CA VAL A 82 6.47 0.04 0.94
C VAL A 82 6.57 1.53 0.68
N ILE A 83 5.45 2.18 0.34
CA ILE A 83 5.39 3.64 0.13
C ILE A 83 5.27 4.32 1.49
N ASP A 84 6.23 5.18 1.79
CA ASP A 84 6.19 6.10 2.91
C ASP A 84 5.67 7.47 2.44
N HIS A 85 4.84 8.08 3.28
CA HIS A 85 4.22 9.37 3.01
C HIS A 85 4.03 10.14 4.30
N ASN A 86 4.06 11.46 4.20
CA ASN A 86 3.80 12.32 5.33
C ASN A 86 2.31 12.29 5.69
N HIS A 87 1.98 11.82 6.91
CA HIS A 87 0.60 11.66 7.36
C HIS A 87 -0.20 12.98 7.49
N LYS A 88 0.46 14.15 7.52
CA LYS A 88 -0.22 15.47 7.56
C LYS A 88 -0.53 16.03 6.18
N THR A 89 0.35 15.79 5.20
CA THR A 89 0.27 16.43 3.86
C THR A 89 -0.09 15.45 2.75
N GLY A 90 -0.04 14.15 3.00
CA GLY A 90 -0.21 13.10 1.99
C GLY A 90 0.97 12.98 1.00
N LYS A 91 1.97 13.86 1.08
CA LYS A 91 3.11 13.85 0.15
C LYS A 91 3.98 12.61 0.37
N ILE A 92 4.29 11.91 -0.72
CA ILE A 92 5.17 10.73 -0.72
C ILE A 92 6.60 11.18 -0.36
N ARG A 93 7.21 10.51 0.61
CA ARG A 93 8.63 10.71 0.96
C ARG A 93 9.53 9.76 0.17
N GLY A 94 9.07 8.54 -0.10
CA GLY A 94 9.80 7.55 -0.90
C GLY A 94 9.33 6.12 -0.66
N LEU A 95 10.10 5.16 -1.18
CA LEU A 95 9.96 3.75 -0.83
C LEU A 95 10.92 3.41 0.31
N ILE A 96 10.42 2.76 1.36
CA ILE A 96 11.23 2.26 2.47
C ILE A 96 10.95 0.79 2.73
N HIS A 97 11.79 0.12 3.53
CA HIS A 97 11.49 -1.24 3.96
C HIS A 97 10.23 -1.26 4.82
N ARG A 98 9.47 -2.36 4.77
CA ARG A 98 8.34 -2.56 5.69
C ARG A 98 8.75 -2.39 7.16
N GLN A 99 9.91 -2.91 7.55
CA GLN A 99 10.45 -2.76 8.91
C GLN A 99 10.79 -1.31 9.24
N CYS A 100 11.50 -0.62 8.33
CA CYS A 100 11.79 0.80 8.45
C CYS A 100 10.52 1.63 8.65
N ASN A 101 9.46 1.33 7.90
CA ASN A 101 8.17 2.02 8.05
C ASN A 101 7.54 1.79 9.42
N THR A 102 7.60 0.57 9.95
CA THR A 102 7.08 0.27 11.30
C THR A 102 7.83 1.05 12.37
N TRP A 103 9.15 1.14 12.28
CA TRP A 103 9.96 1.91 13.21
C TRP A 103 9.73 3.41 13.07
N LEU A 104 9.63 3.91 11.84
CA LEU A 104 9.40 5.33 11.57
C LEU A 104 8.14 5.83 12.27
N VAL A 105 7.02 5.09 12.18
CA VAL A 105 5.76 5.44 12.86
C VAL A 105 5.94 5.59 14.38
N LYS A 106 6.83 4.80 15.01
CA LYS A 106 7.10 4.90 16.45
C LYS A 106 7.89 6.15 16.83
N ILE A 107 8.67 6.70 15.91
CA ILE A 107 9.56 7.84 16.13
C ILE A 107 9.09 9.13 15.41
N GLU A 108 7.94 9.11 14.72
CA GLU A 108 7.38 10.31 14.09
C GLU A 108 6.97 11.39 15.10
N ASP A 109 6.79 11.03 16.37
CA ASP A 109 6.68 11.99 17.46
C ASP A 109 8.06 12.54 17.82
N THR A 110 8.37 13.73 17.28
CA THR A 110 9.64 14.41 17.49
C THR A 110 9.88 14.80 18.95
N LYS A 111 8.82 15.04 19.74
CA LYS A 111 8.97 15.37 21.16
C LYS A 111 9.41 14.13 21.93
N PHE A 112 8.72 13.01 21.70
CA PHE A 112 9.11 11.73 22.28
C PHE A 112 10.53 11.33 21.84
N LEU A 113 10.87 11.49 20.56
CA LEU A 113 12.21 11.19 20.05
C LEU A 113 13.30 11.99 20.77
N ALA A 114 13.09 13.28 21.00
CA ALA A 114 14.04 14.13 21.72
C ALA A 114 14.24 13.65 23.17
N LEU A 115 13.15 13.30 23.87
CA LEU A 115 13.22 12.75 25.24
C LEU A 115 13.93 11.40 25.27
N ALA A 116 13.61 10.50 24.33
CA ALA A 116 14.24 9.18 24.25
C ALA A 116 15.74 9.28 23.96
N LEU A 117 16.17 10.19 23.08
CA LEU A 117 17.59 10.44 22.81
C LEU A 117 18.31 10.99 24.05
N SER A 118 17.71 11.96 24.73
CA SER A 118 18.26 12.51 25.98
C SER A 118 18.39 11.44 27.06
N TYR A 119 17.42 10.53 27.17
CA TYR A 119 17.46 9.42 28.12
C TYR A 119 18.59 8.43 27.80
N LEU A 120 18.79 8.07 26.52
CA LEU A 120 19.83 7.14 26.10
C LEU A 120 21.26 7.69 26.27
N GLN A 121 21.41 9.01 26.28
CA GLN A 121 22.69 9.69 26.52
C GLN A 121 23.02 9.82 28.01
N HIS A 122 22.06 9.58 28.89
CA HIS A 122 22.27 9.63 30.32
C HIS A 122 22.94 8.33 30.79
N GLU A 123 24.21 8.41 31.16
CA GLU A 123 24.90 7.32 31.86
C GLU A 123 24.49 7.35 33.34
N ASN A 124 23.93 6.26 33.84
CA ASN A 124 23.75 6.06 35.27
C ASN A 124 24.97 5.30 35.79
N ASP A 125 25.77 5.96 36.63
CA ASP A 125 26.72 5.28 37.48
C ASP A 125 25.93 4.52 38.56
N LEU A 126 25.75 3.20 38.36
CA LEU A 126 25.21 2.27 39.36
C LEU A 126 26.33 1.64 40.19
#